data_AF-A0A2A5HSV9-F1
#
_entry.id   AF-A0A2A5HSV9-F1
#
_cell.length_a   1.000
_cell.length_b   1.000
_cell.length_c   1.000
_cell.angle_alpha   90.00
_cell.angle_beta   90.00
_cell.angle_gamma   90.00
#
_symmetry.space_group_name_H-M   'P 1'
#
loop_
_entity.id
_entity.type
_entity.pdbx_description
1 polymer ?
#
loop_
_entity_poly.entity_id
_entity_poly.type
_entity_poly.pdbx_seq_one_letter_code
_entity_poly.pdbx_strand_id
1 'polypeptide(L)'
;MLKTFGIVLLCIAILAIALVAFWLWNVRAVVAPLQSTLPEDFPNEGFPHTTFEQLVQQYRDEQGQINYANWQQSPESKQQLAQYLAAVAVYSPENAPERFPTKQHTLAYWVQAYNATVIHTILNNWPLKSVQDLKAPVEIIKGLGFFYKMKHVFGGKVYSLYTVENSKVFQGDIDPRIHFVLNCGSGSCPVIRPSLPLGNELEPFLKEAAMAFVSHPENLLIDHAKQQVTLSMIFKWYQEQFTQTAPKHLNKSAQLLSYIASIAAPIQAAELQKSLNYVIHFAEYDWSLNDSRDSSNEPELEPTERKP
;
A
#
# COMPACT_ATOMS: atom_id res chain seq x y z
N MET A 1 -58.58 5.94 -4.13
CA MET A 1 -57.53 5.75 -3.12
C MET A 1 -56.83 4.39 -3.21
N LEU A 2 -57.55 3.25 -3.24
CA LEU A 2 -56.89 1.92 -3.28
C LEU A 2 -55.95 1.70 -4.49
N LYS A 3 -56.33 2.13 -5.70
CA LYS A 3 -55.50 1.94 -6.92
C LYS A 3 -54.19 2.73 -6.87
N THR A 4 -54.23 3.96 -6.36
CA THR A 4 -53.03 4.80 -6.21
C THR A 4 -52.08 4.23 -5.17
N PHE A 5 -52.60 3.67 -4.07
CA PHE A 5 -51.80 3.02 -3.04
C PHE A 5 -51.09 1.76 -3.55
N GLY A 6 -51.77 0.94 -4.36
CA GLY A 6 -51.18 -0.24 -5.01
C GLY A 6 -50.06 0.10 -5.98
N ILE A 7 -50.18 1.20 -6.75
CA ILE A 7 -49.14 1.67 -7.67
C ILE A 7 -47.91 2.14 -6.90
N VAL A 8 -48.09 2.90 -5.80
CA VAL A 8 -46.98 3.37 -4.96
C VAL A 8 -46.22 2.20 -4.34
N LEU A 9 -46.92 1.19 -3.80
CA LEU A 9 -46.29 -0.01 -3.24
C LEU A 9 -45.51 -0.80 -4.30
N LEU A 10 -46.04 -0.91 -5.52
CA LEU A 10 -45.35 -1.56 -6.63
C LEU A 10 -44.08 -0.80 -7.04
N CYS A 11 -44.13 0.53 -7.12
CA CYS A 11 -42.96 1.36 -7.42
C CYS A 11 -41.87 1.24 -6.35
N ILE A 12 -42.24 1.22 -5.06
CA ILE A 12 -41.29 1.03 -3.96
C ILE A 12 -40.65 -0.36 -4.03
N ALA A 13 -41.43 -1.41 -4.31
CA ALA A 13 -40.91 -2.76 -4.46
C ALA A 13 -39.94 -2.89 -5.64
N ILE A 14 -40.26 -2.29 -6.80
CA ILE A 14 -39.37 -2.27 -7.97
C ILE A 14 -38.07 -1.52 -7.65
N LEU A 15 -38.16 -0.36 -6.99
CA LEU A 15 -36.97 0.41 -6.59
C LEU A 15 -36.11 -0.38 -5.59
N ALA A 16 -36.71 -1.04 -4.61
CA ALA A 16 -35.99 -1.88 -3.65
C ALA A 16 -35.29 -3.05 -4.35
N ILE A 17 -35.96 -3.73 -5.28
CA ILE A 17 -35.37 -4.82 -6.09
C ILE A 17 -34.23 -4.28 -6.94
N ALA A 18 -34.40 -3.11 -7.58
CA ALA A 18 -33.36 -2.48 -8.38
C ALA A 18 -32.15 -2.08 -7.52
N LEU A 19 -32.37 -1.54 -6.32
CA LEU A 19 -31.31 -1.21 -5.37
C LEU A 19 -30.59 -2.46 -4.84
N VAL A 20 -31.32 -3.54 -4.56
CA VAL A 20 -30.72 -4.82 -4.14
C VAL A 20 -29.95 -5.46 -5.29
N ALA A 21 -30.49 -5.49 -6.51
CA ALA A 21 -29.80 -6.00 -7.68
C ALA A 21 -28.56 -5.17 -8.02
N PHE A 22 -28.66 -3.84 -7.92
CA PHE A 22 -27.54 -2.92 -8.06
C PHE A 22 -26.50 -3.13 -6.96
N TRP A 23 -26.92 -3.33 -5.71
CA TRP A 23 -26.03 -3.65 -4.59
C TRP A 23 -25.33 -4.99 -4.83
N LEU A 24 -26.06 -6.05 -5.19
CA LEU A 24 -25.50 -7.36 -5.52
C LEU A 24 -24.54 -7.31 -6.71
N TRP A 25 -24.84 -6.52 -7.74
CA TRP A 25 -23.96 -6.28 -8.88
C TRP A 25 -22.69 -5.54 -8.47
N ASN A 26 -22.81 -4.49 -7.65
CA ASN A 26 -21.66 -3.73 -7.14
C ASN A 26 -20.83 -4.48 -6.09
N VAL A 27 -21.42 -5.50 -5.44
CA VAL A 27 -20.75 -6.35 -4.44
C VAL A 27 -20.12 -7.58 -5.09
N ARG A 28 -20.45 -7.92 -6.35
CA ARG A 28 -19.70 -8.95 -7.09
C ARG A 28 -18.23 -8.53 -7.16
N ALA A 29 -17.41 -9.25 -6.39
CA ALA A 29 -15.97 -9.14 -6.45
C ALA A 29 -15.52 -9.45 -7.87
N VAL A 30 -14.84 -8.49 -8.51
CA VAL A 30 -14.04 -8.80 -9.69
C VAL A 30 -12.76 -9.43 -9.16
N VAL A 31 -12.74 -10.76 -9.13
CA VAL A 31 -11.50 -11.51 -8.97
C VAL A 31 -10.87 -11.56 -10.35
N ALA A 32 -9.80 -10.81 -10.57
CA ALA A 32 -9.03 -10.94 -11.80
C ALA A 32 -8.41 -12.35 -11.80
N PRO A 33 -8.76 -13.23 -12.77
CA PRO A 33 -8.19 -14.57 -12.80
C PRO A 33 -6.70 -14.47 -13.10
N LEU A 34 -5.86 -15.03 -12.22
CA LEU A 34 -4.45 -15.24 -12.51
C LEU A 34 -4.34 -16.31 -13.59
N GLN A 35 -3.96 -15.92 -14.80
CA GLN A 35 -3.71 -16.84 -15.92
C GLN A 35 -2.28 -17.39 -15.86
N SER A 36 -1.88 -17.93 -14.71
CA SER A 36 -0.57 -18.55 -14.54
C SER A 36 -0.65 -19.74 -13.60
N THR A 37 0.19 -20.74 -13.86
CA THR A 37 0.43 -21.85 -12.96
C THR A 37 1.57 -21.51 -11.99
N LEU A 38 1.74 -22.35 -10.98
CA LEU A 38 2.96 -22.36 -10.16
C LEU A 38 4.21 -22.52 -11.05
N PRO A 39 5.35 -21.95 -10.67
CA PRO A 39 6.65 -22.32 -11.23
C PRO A 39 6.87 -23.84 -11.13
N GLU A 40 7.45 -24.45 -12.16
CA GLU A 40 7.73 -25.90 -12.18
C GLU A 40 8.70 -26.32 -11.06
N ASP A 41 9.59 -25.41 -10.67
CA ASP A 41 10.63 -25.58 -9.65
C ASP A 41 10.23 -24.99 -8.28
N PHE A 42 8.95 -24.69 -8.05
CA PHE A 42 8.50 -24.15 -6.77
C PHE A 42 8.76 -25.16 -5.63
N PRO A 43 9.44 -24.75 -4.55
CA PRO A 43 9.92 -25.70 -3.55
C PRO A 43 8.78 -26.33 -2.72
N ASN A 44 9.03 -27.55 -2.24
CA ASN A 44 8.11 -28.27 -1.37
C ASN A 44 8.01 -27.67 0.04
N GLU A 45 9.05 -26.97 0.49
CA GLU A 45 9.12 -26.31 1.79
C GLU A 45 9.41 -24.82 1.64
N GLY A 46 9.00 -24.05 2.66
CA GLY A 46 9.17 -22.60 2.64
C GLY A 46 8.31 -21.90 1.58
N PHE A 47 8.59 -20.61 1.40
CA PHE A 47 7.99 -19.75 0.39
C PHE A 47 9.06 -18.74 -0.10
N PRO A 48 9.75 -19.01 -1.21
CA PRO A 48 10.78 -18.11 -1.71
C PRO A 48 10.17 -16.85 -2.32
N HIS A 49 10.79 -15.70 -2.06
CA HIS A 49 10.43 -14.41 -2.64
C HIS A 49 11.41 -13.95 -3.74
N THR A 50 12.45 -14.74 -4.01
CA THR A 50 13.60 -14.38 -4.86
C THR A 50 13.20 -13.92 -6.26
N THR A 51 12.23 -14.57 -6.91
CA THR A 51 11.72 -14.15 -8.22
C THR A 51 11.16 -12.73 -8.18
N PHE A 52 10.33 -12.42 -7.18
CA PHE A 52 9.75 -11.09 -7.03
C PHE A 52 10.82 -10.06 -6.62
N GLU A 53 11.73 -10.43 -5.73
CA GLU A 53 12.86 -9.60 -5.30
C GLU A 53 13.72 -9.18 -6.51
N GLN A 54 14.06 -10.13 -7.39
CA GLN A 54 14.84 -9.88 -8.60
C GLN A 54 14.10 -8.96 -9.58
N LEU A 55 12.80 -9.17 -9.78
CA LEU A 55 11.98 -8.31 -10.62
C LEU A 55 11.94 -6.87 -10.10
N VAL A 56 11.71 -6.69 -8.79
CA VAL A 56 11.74 -5.36 -8.17
C VAL A 56 13.12 -4.73 -8.33
N GLN A 57 14.20 -5.50 -8.10
CA GLN A 57 15.58 -5.00 -8.26
C GLN A 57 15.89 -4.60 -9.72
N GLN A 58 15.36 -5.34 -10.70
CA GLN A 58 15.56 -5.07 -12.12
C GLN A 58 14.86 -3.79 -12.59
N TYR A 59 13.67 -3.51 -12.06
CA TYR A 59 12.82 -2.42 -12.54
C TYR A 59 12.78 -1.19 -11.65
N ARG A 60 13.35 -1.23 -10.44
CA ARG A 60 13.48 -0.04 -9.59
C ARG A 60 14.69 0.82 -10.00
N ASP A 61 14.55 2.13 -9.91
CA ASP A 61 15.68 3.05 -10.00
C ASP A 61 16.40 3.24 -8.64
N GLU A 62 17.38 4.14 -8.61
CA GLU A 62 18.14 4.46 -7.40
C GLU A 62 17.26 5.11 -6.32
N GLN A 63 16.23 5.87 -6.73
CA GLN A 63 15.25 6.51 -5.86
C GLN A 63 14.19 5.51 -5.35
N GLY A 64 14.14 4.29 -5.90
CA GLY A 64 13.16 3.28 -5.56
C GLY A 64 11.79 3.49 -6.18
N GLN A 65 11.71 4.24 -7.27
CA GLN A 65 10.54 4.28 -8.15
C GLN A 65 10.62 3.12 -9.14
N ILE A 66 9.47 2.65 -9.64
CA ILE A 66 9.40 1.51 -10.56
C ILE A 66 9.29 2.00 -11.99
N ASN A 67 10.12 1.47 -12.90
CA ASN A 67 9.99 1.70 -14.32
C ASN A 67 8.92 0.78 -14.94
N TYR A 68 7.65 1.14 -14.74
CA TYR A 68 6.52 0.34 -15.22
C TYR A 68 6.49 0.25 -16.75
N ALA A 69 6.94 1.29 -17.46
CA ALA A 69 7.00 1.31 -18.91
C ALA A 69 7.92 0.20 -19.47
N ASN A 70 9.12 0.05 -18.90
CA ASN A 70 10.06 -1.00 -19.29
C ASN A 70 9.59 -2.38 -18.84
N TRP A 71 8.99 -2.49 -17.65
CA TRP A 71 8.42 -3.77 -17.19
C TRP A 71 7.29 -4.24 -18.09
N GLN A 72 6.41 -3.32 -18.53
CA GLN A 72 5.30 -3.64 -19.42
C GLN A 72 5.76 -4.23 -20.76
N GLN A 73 6.94 -3.85 -21.23
CA GLN A 73 7.55 -4.32 -22.48
C GLN A 73 8.21 -5.70 -22.38
N SER A 74 8.32 -6.29 -21.18
CA SER A 74 8.92 -7.62 -20.97
C SER A 74 7.83 -8.67 -20.70
N PRO A 75 7.45 -9.50 -21.71
CA PRO A 75 6.52 -10.61 -21.50
C PRO A 75 7.04 -11.62 -20.46
N GLU A 76 8.35 -11.89 -20.47
CA GLU A 76 9.00 -12.80 -19.53
C GLU A 76 8.86 -12.32 -18.08
N SER A 77 9.19 -11.05 -17.81
CA SER A 77 9.11 -10.50 -16.46
C SER A 77 7.66 -10.38 -15.97
N LYS A 78 6.69 -10.16 -16.86
CA LYS A 78 5.26 -10.23 -16.52
C LYS A 78 4.83 -11.66 -16.21
N GLN A 79 5.32 -12.64 -16.95
CA GLN A 79 5.05 -14.05 -16.68
C GLN A 79 5.65 -14.49 -15.34
N GLN A 80 6.89 -14.10 -15.03
CA GLN A 80 7.54 -14.38 -13.74
C GLN A 80 6.75 -13.78 -12.57
N LEU A 81 6.28 -12.53 -12.70
CA LEU A 81 5.41 -11.90 -11.70
C LEU A 81 4.09 -12.67 -11.53
N ALA A 82 3.46 -13.08 -12.63
CA ALA A 82 2.22 -13.84 -12.61
C ALA A 82 2.39 -15.23 -11.97
N GLN A 83 3.52 -15.89 -12.21
CA GLN A 83 3.87 -17.17 -11.58
C GLN A 83 4.10 -17.02 -10.07
N TYR A 84 4.81 -15.96 -9.64
CA TYR A 84 4.95 -15.64 -8.22
C TYR A 84 3.58 -15.41 -7.56
N LEU A 85 2.69 -14.67 -8.21
CA LEU A 85 1.33 -14.45 -7.70
C LEU A 85 0.46 -15.71 -7.75
N ALA A 86 0.71 -16.64 -8.68
CA ALA A 86 0.08 -17.96 -8.64
C ALA A 86 0.52 -18.74 -7.39
N ALA A 87 1.78 -18.64 -6.98
CA ALA A 87 2.24 -19.22 -5.71
C ALA A 87 1.59 -18.56 -4.49
N VAL A 88 1.47 -17.23 -4.48
CA VAL A 88 0.70 -16.48 -3.46
C VAL A 88 -0.75 -16.97 -3.39
N ALA A 89 -1.37 -17.21 -4.55
CA ALA A 89 -2.75 -17.70 -4.63
C ALA A 89 -2.92 -19.12 -4.09
N VAL A 90 -1.91 -19.98 -4.21
CA VAL A 90 -1.96 -21.38 -3.75
C VAL A 90 -1.57 -21.51 -2.28
N TYR A 91 -0.50 -20.85 -1.83
CA TYR A 91 0.05 -21.00 -0.48
C TYR A 91 0.00 -19.70 0.30
N SER A 92 -0.40 -19.77 1.55
CA SER A 92 -0.39 -18.68 2.52
C SER A 92 -0.10 -19.22 3.93
N PRO A 93 0.27 -18.36 4.88
CA PRO A 93 0.38 -18.74 6.29
C PRO A 93 -0.90 -19.35 6.89
N GLU A 94 -2.07 -19.14 6.27
CA GLU A 94 -3.34 -19.65 6.79
C GLU A 94 -3.69 -21.07 6.31
N ASN A 95 -3.26 -21.45 5.11
CA ASN A 95 -3.61 -22.75 4.51
C ASN A 95 -2.43 -23.73 4.43
N ALA A 96 -1.19 -23.23 4.55
CA ALA A 96 0.04 -24.00 4.53
C ALA A 96 1.02 -23.48 5.61
N PRO A 97 0.62 -23.42 6.89
CA PRO A 97 1.42 -22.80 7.97
C PRO A 97 2.81 -23.44 8.14
N GLU A 98 2.98 -24.71 7.79
CA GLU A 98 4.26 -25.43 7.82
C GLU A 98 5.34 -24.79 6.94
N ARG A 99 4.94 -24.05 5.89
CA ARG A 99 5.86 -23.27 5.03
C ARG A 99 6.33 -21.97 5.66
N PHE A 100 5.72 -21.54 6.77
CA PHE A 100 5.97 -20.25 7.41
C PHE A 100 6.28 -20.45 8.90
N PRO A 101 7.43 -21.03 9.25
CA PRO A 101 7.72 -21.51 10.61
C PRO A 101 7.83 -20.38 11.65
N THR A 102 7.94 -19.12 11.24
CA THR A 102 8.05 -17.98 12.16
C THR A 102 7.11 -16.84 11.76
N LYS A 103 6.81 -15.94 12.72
CA LYS A 103 6.07 -14.70 12.45
C LYS A 103 6.74 -13.83 11.38
N GLN A 104 8.07 -13.86 11.29
CA GLN A 104 8.80 -13.12 10.27
C GLN A 104 8.55 -13.68 8.87
N HIS A 105 8.46 -15.00 8.70
CA HIS A 105 8.05 -15.61 7.42
C HIS A 105 6.61 -15.22 7.05
N THR A 106 5.70 -15.20 8.02
CA THR A 106 4.32 -14.75 7.82
C THR A 106 4.27 -13.29 7.37
N LEU A 107 5.05 -12.42 8.01
CA LEU A 107 5.13 -11.01 7.66
C LEU A 107 5.74 -10.77 6.28
N ALA A 108 6.84 -11.45 5.95
CA ALA A 108 7.47 -11.40 4.63
C ALA A 108 6.51 -11.83 3.54
N TYR A 109 5.76 -12.91 3.76
CA TYR A 109 4.70 -13.31 2.84
C TYR A 109 3.69 -12.19 2.59
N TRP A 110 3.08 -11.62 3.64
CA TRP A 110 2.02 -10.63 3.45
C TRP A 110 2.52 -9.33 2.84
N VAL A 111 3.71 -8.85 3.23
CA VAL A 111 4.32 -7.63 2.68
C VAL A 111 4.69 -7.82 1.21
N GLN A 112 5.41 -8.90 0.87
CA GLN A 112 5.83 -9.16 -0.51
C GLN A 112 4.64 -9.49 -1.42
N ALA A 113 3.65 -10.23 -0.93
CA ALA A 113 2.43 -10.52 -1.68
C ALA A 113 1.59 -9.26 -1.93
N TYR A 114 1.50 -8.35 -0.96
CA TYR A 114 0.86 -7.04 -1.13
C TYR A 114 1.57 -6.22 -2.21
N ASN A 115 2.89 -6.00 -2.06
CA ASN A 115 3.68 -5.19 -2.99
C ASN A 115 3.65 -5.77 -4.41
N ALA A 116 3.74 -7.10 -4.56
CA ALA A 116 3.64 -7.76 -5.86
C ALA A 116 2.25 -7.60 -6.49
N THR A 117 1.19 -7.68 -5.68
CA THR A 117 -0.19 -7.50 -6.15
C THR A 117 -0.44 -6.07 -6.61
N VAL A 118 0.10 -5.07 -5.89
CA VAL A 118 0.07 -3.65 -6.29
C VAL A 118 0.72 -3.47 -7.66
N ILE A 119 1.96 -3.94 -7.84
CA ILE A 119 2.69 -3.83 -9.11
C ILE A 119 1.93 -4.53 -10.25
N HIS A 120 1.50 -5.78 -10.04
CA HIS A 120 0.78 -6.54 -11.06
C HIS A 120 -0.53 -5.85 -11.47
N THR A 121 -1.23 -5.26 -10.50
CA THR A 121 -2.44 -4.48 -10.76
C THR A 121 -2.14 -3.26 -11.63
N ILE A 122 -1.07 -2.53 -11.33
CA ILE A 122 -0.63 -1.37 -12.13
C ILE A 122 -0.30 -1.80 -13.56
N LEU A 123 0.49 -2.86 -13.74
CA LEU A 123 0.89 -3.38 -15.06
C LEU A 123 -0.31 -3.83 -15.90
N ASN A 124 -1.31 -4.46 -15.28
CA ASN A 124 -2.53 -4.89 -15.98
C ASN A 124 -3.44 -3.73 -16.38
N ASN A 125 -3.23 -2.54 -15.81
CA ASN A 125 -3.98 -1.33 -16.13
C ASN A 125 -3.08 -0.26 -16.77
N TRP A 126 -1.90 -0.64 -17.25
CA TRP A 126 -0.95 0.29 -17.85
C TRP A 126 -1.40 0.77 -19.25
N PRO A 127 -1.26 2.07 -19.59
CA PRO A 127 -0.71 3.15 -18.77
C PRO A 127 -1.72 3.68 -17.73
N LEU A 128 -1.23 3.87 -16.50
CA LEU A 128 -2.01 4.38 -15.37
C LEU A 128 -1.32 5.65 -14.84
N LYS A 129 -2.08 6.72 -14.55
CA LYS A 129 -1.52 7.97 -14.00
C LYS A 129 -1.55 7.99 -12.48
N SER A 130 -2.63 7.49 -11.89
CA SER A 130 -2.79 7.35 -10.45
C SER A 130 -3.45 6.03 -10.10
N VAL A 131 -3.09 5.45 -8.96
CA VAL A 131 -3.83 4.32 -8.38
C VAL A 131 -5.30 4.67 -8.10
N GLN A 132 -5.63 5.95 -7.94
CA GLN A 132 -7.01 6.43 -7.76
C GLN A 132 -7.83 6.45 -9.04
N ASP A 133 -7.20 6.32 -10.22
CA ASP A 133 -7.92 6.32 -11.50
C ASP A 133 -8.68 5.01 -11.73
N LEU A 134 -8.32 3.94 -11.02
CA LEU A 134 -9.10 2.71 -11.00
C LEU A 134 -10.30 2.89 -10.08
N LYS A 135 -11.40 3.39 -10.67
CA LYS A 135 -12.63 3.74 -9.96
C LYS A 135 -13.53 2.54 -9.68
N ALA A 136 -14.27 2.60 -8.59
CA ALA A 136 -15.47 1.79 -8.40
C ALA A 136 -16.63 2.34 -9.26
N PRO A 137 -17.61 1.52 -9.68
CA PRO A 137 -18.78 2.00 -10.45
C PRO A 137 -19.59 3.10 -9.73
N VAL A 138 -19.51 3.13 -8.40
CA VAL A 138 -19.93 4.25 -7.56
C VAL A 138 -18.79 4.55 -6.59
N GLU A 139 -18.09 5.66 -6.82
CA GLU A 139 -16.96 6.05 -6.00
C GLU A 139 -17.24 7.38 -5.30
N ILE A 140 -17.60 7.29 -4.01
CA ILE A 140 -17.82 8.46 -3.13
C ILE A 140 -16.48 8.89 -2.46
N ILE A 141 -15.49 7.98 -2.42
CA ILE A 141 -14.16 8.19 -1.84
C ILE A 141 -13.13 7.75 -2.89
N LYS A 142 -12.20 8.62 -3.30
CA LYS A 142 -11.17 8.30 -4.31
C LYS A 142 -10.28 7.14 -3.84
N GLY A 143 -9.92 6.21 -4.73
CA GLY A 143 -9.07 5.05 -4.44
C GLY A 143 -9.82 3.81 -3.90
N LEU A 144 -11.15 3.85 -3.83
CA LEU A 144 -11.98 2.70 -3.42
C LEU A 144 -11.89 1.56 -4.43
N GLY A 145 -11.78 1.85 -5.73
CA GLY A 145 -11.65 0.80 -6.73
C GLY A 145 -10.39 -0.03 -6.53
N PHE A 146 -9.23 0.65 -6.45
CA PHE A 146 -7.92 0.01 -6.34
C PHE A 146 -7.76 -0.81 -5.05
N PHE A 147 -7.98 -0.19 -3.89
CA PHE A 147 -7.65 -0.83 -2.61
C PHE A 147 -8.77 -1.66 -2.02
N TYR A 148 -10.05 -1.41 -2.37
CA TYR A 148 -11.20 -2.02 -1.71
C TYR A 148 -12.01 -2.96 -2.61
N LYS A 149 -12.21 -2.60 -3.89
CA LYS A 149 -13.08 -3.37 -4.80
C LYS A 149 -12.35 -4.51 -5.50
N MET A 150 -11.15 -4.26 -6.02
CA MET A 150 -10.38 -5.34 -6.65
C MET A 150 -10.01 -6.39 -5.60
N LYS A 151 -10.24 -7.64 -5.96
CA LYS A 151 -9.96 -8.78 -5.10
C LYS A 151 -8.95 -9.70 -5.77
N HIS A 152 -8.09 -10.28 -4.95
CA HIS A 152 -7.03 -11.19 -5.34
C HIS A 152 -7.07 -12.41 -4.43
N VAL A 153 -6.48 -13.52 -4.89
CA VAL A 153 -6.46 -14.78 -4.16
C VAL A 153 -5.14 -14.89 -3.40
N PHE A 154 -5.22 -15.22 -2.11
CA PHE A 154 -4.08 -15.54 -1.24
C PHE A 154 -4.40 -16.84 -0.51
N GLY A 155 -3.65 -17.90 -0.76
CA GLY A 155 -3.88 -19.23 -0.18
C GLY A 155 -5.32 -19.74 -0.33
N GLY A 156 -5.91 -19.57 -1.51
CA GLY A 156 -7.29 -19.98 -1.82
C GLY A 156 -8.39 -19.06 -1.29
N LYS A 157 -8.06 -17.99 -0.56
CA LYS A 157 -9.03 -17.01 -0.05
C LYS A 157 -8.97 -15.70 -0.82
N VAL A 158 -10.12 -15.03 -0.94
CA VAL A 158 -10.27 -13.80 -1.71
C VAL A 158 -10.16 -12.58 -0.78
N TYR A 159 -9.18 -11.72 -1.01
CA TYR A 159 -8.93 -10.51 -0.23
C TYR A 159 -8.75 -9.29 -1.14
N SER A 160 -9.11 -8.11 -0.63
CA SER A 160 -8.66 -6.82 -1.19
C SER A 160 -7.32 -6.40 -0.60
N LEU A 161 -6.58 -5.55 -1.29
CA LEU A 161 -5.35 -4.93 -0.76
C LEU A 161 -5.56 -4.27 0.61
N TYR A 162 -6.66 -3.54 0.79
CA TYR A 162 -7.03 -2.97 2.10
C TYR A 162 -7.16 -4.02 3.21
N THR A 163 -7.73 -5.20 2.89
CA THR A 163 -7.91 -6.28 3.85
C THR A 163 -6.59 -6.97 4.16
N VAL A 164 -5.72 -7.12 3.15
CA VAL A 164 -4.36 -7.64 3.36
C VAL A 164 -3.60 -6.71 4.28
N GLU A 165 -3.59 -5.40 4.00
CA GLU A 165 -2.91 -4.41 4.83
C GLU A 165 -3.43 -4.42 6.28
N ASN A 166 -4.72 -4.15 6.47
CA ASN A 166 -5.29 -3.93 7.80
C ASN A 166 -5.50 -5.21 8.60
N SER A 167 -5.76 -6.33 7.93
CA SER A 167 -6.14 -7.57 8.58
C SER A 167 -5.12 -8.68 8.40
N LYS A 168 -3.98 -8.49 7.73
CA LYS A 168 -2.90 -9.50 7.64
C LYS A 168 -1.54 -8.90 7.96
N VAL A 169 -1.22 -7.74 7.40
CA VAL A 169 0.05 -7.05 7.64
C VAL A 169 0.06 -6.31 8.98
N PHE A 170 -1.04 -5.69 9.40
CA PHE A 170 -1.10 -4.93 10.67
C PHE A 170 -1.99 -5.61 11.72
N GLN A 171 -1.75 -6.90 11.97
CA GLN A 171 -2.41 -7.64 13.06
C GLN A 171 -1.61 -7.60 14.37
N GLY A 172 -2.28 -7.23 15.48
CA GLY A 172 -1.70 -7.28 16.82
C GLY A 172 -0.56 -6.27 17.03
N ASP A 173 0.44 -6.65 17.83
CA ASP A 173 1.60 -5.82 18.16
C ASP A 173 2.66 -5.88 17.05
N ILE A 174 2.33 -5.34 15.87
CA ILE A 174 3.26 -5.25 14.74
C ILE A 174 4.12 -4.01 14.83
N ASP A 175 5.38 -4.17 14.43
CA ASP A 175 6.35 -3.09 14.35
C ASP A 175 5.85 -1.97 13.43
N PRO A 176 5.64 -0.75 13.94
CA PRO A 176 5.11 0.36 13.13
C PRO A 176 6.01 0.71 11.94
N ARG A 177 7.30 0.32 11.96
CA ARG A 177 8.23 0.52 10.83
C ARG A 177 7.81 -0.24 9.57
N ILE A 178 6.88 -1.19 9.67
CA ILE A 178 6.30 -1.90 8.51
C ILE A 178 5.55 -0.94 7.56
N HIS A 179 5.04 0.18 8.06
CA HIS A 179 4.50 1.25 7.21
C HIS A 179 5.50 1.82 6.22
N PHE A 180 6.81 1.64 6.42
CA PHE A 180 7.86 2.17 5.55
C PHE A 180 8.38 1.14 4.54
N VAL A 181 7.75 -0.04 4.46
CA VAL A 181 8.12 -1.11 3.51
C VAL A 181 6.94 -1.63 2.68
N LEU A 182 5.71 -1.21 3.02
CA LEU A 182 4.55 -1.39 2.15
C LEU A 182 4.50 -0.26 1.11
N ASN A 183 4.51 -0.64 -0.16
CA ASN A 183 4.38 0.29 -1.27
C ASN A 183 3.01 0.11 -1.94
N CYS A 184 2.21 1.16 -1.86
CA CYS A 184 0.86 1.23 -2.41
C CYS A 184 0.80 1.69 -3.88
N GLY A 185 1.95 1.91 -4.51
CA GLY A 185 2.04 2.37 -5.90
C GLY A 185 1.90 3.88 -6.10
N SER A 186 1.86 4.69 -5.05
CA SER A 186 1.72 6.16 -5.13
C SER A 186 3.06 6.89 -4.92
N GLY A 187 3.20 8.11 -5.44
CA GLY A 187 4.42 8.92 -5.36
C GLY A 187 4.84 9.22 -3.92
N SER A 188 3.90 9.51 -3.03
CA SER A 188 4.16 9.69 -1.60
C SER A 188 4.24 8.39 -0.78
N CYS A 189 4.18 7.22 -1.43
CA CYS A 189 4.32 5.95 -0.74
C CYS A 189 5.81 5.67 -0.42
N PRO A 190 6.12 4.88 0.61
CA PRO A 190 7.50 4.49 0.88
C PRO A 190 8.11 3.81 -0.34
N VAL A 191 9.41 4.06 -0.55
CA VAL A 191 10.14 3.45 -1.67
C VAL A 191 10.03 1.93 -1.63
N ILE A 192 9.87 1.31 -2.80
CA ILE A 192 9.82 -0.15 -2.89
C ILE A 192 11.20 -0.72 -2.55
N ARG A 193 11.21 -1.69 -1.63
CA ARG A 193 12.39 -2.48 -1.28
C ARG A 193 12.26 -3.87 -1.90
N PRO A 194 13.34 -4.41 -2.51
CA PRO A 194 13.27 -5.72 -3.16
C PRO A 194 12.83 -6.84 -2.21
N SER A 195 13.43 -6.91 -1.03
CA SER A 195 13.26 -7.99 -0.06
C SER A 195 12.77 -7.49 1.31
N LEU A 196 12.23 -8.42 2.09
CA LEU A 196 12.05 -8.26 3.54
C LEU A 196 12.88 -9.35 4.23
N PRO A 197 14.11 -9.05 4.68
CA PRO A 197 15.02 -10.06 5.21
C PRO A 197 14.50 -10.66 6.52
N LEU A 198 14.97 -11.86 6.83
CA LEU A 198 14.53 -12.64 8.00
C LEU A 198 15.66 -12.75 9.04
N GLY A 199 15.32 -13.27 10.21
CA GLY A 199 16.27 -13.52 11.29
C GLY A 199 16.86 -12.23 11.87
N ASN A 200 18.19 -12.20 12.00
CA ASN A 200 18.91 -11.08 12.60
C ASN A 200 18.99 -9.85 11.69
N GLU A 201 18.67 -9.99 10.41
CA GLU A 201 18.73 -8.92 9.41
C GLU A 201 17.44 -8.08 9.35
N LEU A 202 16.33 -8.55 9.94
CA LEU A 202 15.05 -7.85 9.87
C LEU A 202 15.07 -6.51 10.64
N GLU A 203 15.62 -6.50 11.85
CA GLU A 203 15.69 -5.27 12.66
C GLU A 203 16.50 -4.15 11.98
N PRO A 204 17.77 -4.38 11.58
CA PRO A 204 18.55 -3.34 10.93
C PRO A 204 17.91 -2.87 9.62
N PHE A 205 17.28 -3.79 8.86
CA PHE A 205 16.54 -3.44 7.66
C PHE A 205 15.36 -2.51 7.94
N LEU A 206 14.52 -2.81 8.93
CA LEU A 206 13.38 -1.96 9.29
C LEU A 206 13.82 -0.60 9.81
N LYS A 207 14.91 -0.57 10.58
CA LYS A 207 15.53 0.67 11.05
C LYS A 207 16.02 1.53 9.87
N GLU A 208 16.71 0.93 8.91
CA GLU A 208 17.18 1.63 7.71
C GLU A 208 16.02 2.14 6.86
N ALA A 209 14.97 1.33 6.67
CA ALA A 209 13.76 1.72 5.96
C ALA A 209 13.08 2.93 6.60
N ALA A 210 12.89 2.89 7.91
CA ALA A 210 12.30 3.97 8.68
C ALA A 210 13.15 5.25 8.61
N MET A 211 14.46 5.12 8.83
CA MET A 211 15.39 6.24 8.80
C MET A 211 15.46 6.89 7.42
N ALA A 212 15.53 6.09 6.35
CA ALA A 212 15.50 6.59 4.98
C ALA A 212 14.21 7.37 4.70
N PHE A 213 13.06 6.82 5.10
CA PHE A 213 11.77 7.49 4.92
C PHE A 213 11.72 8.86 5.60
N VAL A 214 12.09 8.96 6.88
CA VAL A 214 12.03 10.22 7.65
C VAL A 214 13.16 11.20 7.29
N SER A 215 14.23 10.74 6.64
CA SER A 215 15.30 11.60 6.13
C SER A 215 14.91 12.37 4.87
N HIS A 216 13.87 11.94 4.16
CA HIS A 216 13.42 12.58 2.94
C HIS A 216 12.64 13.87 3.24
N PRO A 217 12.97 15.01 2.61
CA PRO A 217 12.36 16.31 2.93
C PRO A 217 10.85 16.37 2.65
N GLU A 218 10.35 15.53 1.74
CA GLU A 218 8.90 15.41 1.49
C GLU A 218 8.15 14.72 2.62
N ASN A 219 8.84 13.90 3.42
CA ASN A 219 8.24 13.13 4.51
C ASN A 219 8.40 13.81 5.87
N LEU A 220 9.44 14.64 6.03
CA LEU A 220 9.73 15.36 7.26
C LEU A 220 10.50 16.65 6.97
N LEU A 221 9.93 17.78 7.36
CA LEU A 221 10.59 19.09 7.34
C LEU A 221 10.40 19.81 8.68
N ILE A 222 11.49 20.31 9.25
CA ILE A 222 11.47 21.10 10.49
C ILE A 222 11.73 22.57 10.14
N ASP A 223 10.79 23.45 10.45
CA ASP A 223 10.90 24.90 10.28
C ASP A 223 10.97 25.56 11.67
N HIS A 224 12.20 25.85 12.13
CA HIS A 224 12.41 26.49 13.43
C HIS A 224 11.94 27.94 13.49
N ALA A 225 11.90 28.65 12.36
CA ALA A 225 11.45 30.04 12.31
C ALA A 225 9.94 30.13 12.55
N LYS A 226 9.18 29.15 12.06
CA LYS A 226 7.72 29.06 12.25
C LYS A 226 7.30 28.18 13.43
N GLN A 227 8.24 27.51 14.08
CA GLN A 227 7.95 26.49 15.11
C GLN A 227 7.00 25.40 14.60
N GLN A 228 7.30 24.88 13.41
CA GLN A 228 6.45 23.92 12.70
C GLN A 228 7.25 22.68 12.29
N VAL A 229 6.61 21.51 12.36
CA VAL A 229 7.08 20.28 11.72
C VAL A 229 6.04 19.85 10.69
N THR A 230 6.46 19.70 9.43
CA THR A 230 5.63 19.13 8.37
C THR A 230 5.95 17.64 8.23
N LEU A 231 4.93 16.79 8.23
CA LEU A 231 5.04 15.34 8.21
C LEU A 231 4.24 14.73 7.04
N SER A 232 4.68 13.57 6.54
CA SER A 232 3.90 12.75 5.61
C SER A 232 2.52 12.38 6.17
N MET A 233 1.51 12.28 5.29
CA MET A 233 0.16 11.82 5.66
C MET A 233 0.12 10.41 6.25
N ILE A 234 1.14 9.58 6.00
CA ILE A 234 1.29 8.26 6.64
C ILE A 234 1.27 8.40 8.17
N PHE A 235 1.94 9.42 8.72
CA PHE A 235 1.92 9.68 10.16
C PHE A 235 0.56 10.12 10.69
N LYS A 236 -0.29 10.71 9.85
CA LYS A 236 -1.66 11.09 10.20
C LYS A 236 -2.59 9.89 10.19
N TRP A 237 -2.56 9.08 9.13
CA TRP A 237 -3.44 7.93 8.97
C TRP A 237 -3.18 6.85 10.01
N TYR A 238 -1.92 6.62 10.34
CA TYR A 238 -1.49 5.54 11.22
C TYR A 238 -0.93 6.05 12.57
N GLN A 239 -1.32 7.27 12.96
CA GLN A 239 -0.81 7.93 14.16
C GLN A 239 -0.90 7.07 15.43
N GLU A 240 -2.00 6.33 15.59
CA GLU A 240 -2.22 5.47 16.75
C GLU A 240 -1.18 4.36 16.85
N GLN A 241 -0.76 3.79 15.71
CA GLN A 241 0.26 2.73 15.66
C GLN A 241 1.66 3.27 15.99
N PHE A 242 1.98 4.50 15.57
CA PHE A 242 3.25 5.15 15.91
C PHE A 242 3.36 5.60 17.37
N THR A 243 2.23 5.80 18.05
CA THR A 243 2.20 6.38 19.40
C THR A 243 1.91 5.36 20.51
N GLN A 244 1.77 4.06 20.20
CA GLN A 244 1.40 3.02 21.17
C GLN A 244 2.35 2.92 22.36
N THR A 245 3.65 3.06 22.12
CA THR A 245 4.71 2.96 23.14
C THR A 245 5.18 4.32 23.64
N ALA A 246 4.56 5.42 23.18
CA ALA A 246 5.02 6.75 23.49
C ALA A 246 4.74 7.13 24.97
N PRO A 247 5.56 8.01 25.58
CA PRO A 247 5.35 8.44 26.95
C PRO A 247 3.97 9.11 27.14
N LYS A 248 3.11 8.51 27.96
CA LYS A 248 1.71 8.95 28.14
C LYS A 248 1.54 10.35 28.73
N HIS A 249 2.59 10.92 29.33
CA HIS A 249 2.56 12.29 29.85
C HIS A 249 2.70 13.36 28.76
N LEU A 250 3.13 12.97 27.55
CA LEU A 250 3.23 13.86 26.40
C LEU A 250 1.85 14.01 25.73
N ASN A 251 1.60 15.17 25.11
CA ASN A 251 0.46 15.32 24.20
C ASN A 251 0.67 14.48 22.92
N LYS A 252 -0.39 14.26 22.14
CA LYS A 252 -0.34 13.42 20.93
C LYS A 252 0.72 13.86 19.91
N SER A 253 0.92 15.16 19.72
CA SER A 253 1.93 15.68 18.79
C SER A 253 3.35 15.36 19.27
N ALA A 254 3.63 15.62 20.55
CA ALA A 254 4.91 15.30 21.16
C ALA A 254 5.19 13.79 21.20
N GLN A 255 4.17 12.95 21.41
CA GLN A 255 4.29 11.49 21.30
C GLN A 255 4.71 11.06 19.90
N LEU A 256 4.08 11.63 18.85
CA LEU A 256 4.40 11.33 17.47
C LEU A 256 5.83 11.78 17.12
N LEU A 257 6.21 13.02 17.43
CA LEU A 257 7.56 13.53 17.18
C LEU A 257 8.62 12.75 17.97
N SER A 258 8.31 12.31 19.20
CA SER A 258 9.18 11.45 19.98
C SER A 258 9.40 10.08 19.33
N TYR A 259 8.35 9.47 18.75
CA TYR A 259 8.51 8.24 17.98
C TYR A 259 9.39 8.46 16.75
N ILE A 260 9.11 9.51 15.97
CA ILE A 260 9.89 9.83 14.76
C ILE A 260 11.36 10.08 15.11
N ALA A 261 11.65 10.77 16.21
CA ALA A 261 13.02 10.96 16.69
C ALA A 261 13.74 9.63 17.01
N SER A 262 13.01 8.60 17.46
CA SER A 262 13.59 7.27 17.78
C SER A 262 14.04 6.47 16.54
N ILE A 263 13.50 6.80 15.37
CA ILE A 263 13.80 6.14 14.09
C ILE A 263 14.64 7.02 13.14
N ALA A 264 14.88 8.28 13.51
CA ALA A 264 15.64 9.25 12.72
C ALA A 264 17.16 9.12 12.90
N ALA A 265 17.92 9.68 11.95
CA ALA A 265 19.37 9.81 12.09
C ALA A 265 19.74 10.74 13.27
N PRO A 266 20.91 10.56 13.93
CA PRO A 266 21.22 11.25 15.19
C PRO A 266 21.05 12.77 15.19
N ILE A 267 21.46 13.44 14.10
CA ILE A 267 21.33 14.90 13.97
C ILE A 267 19.85 15.30 13.87
N GLN A 268 19.08 14.64 13.00
CA GLN A 268 17.66 14.91 12.82
C GLN A 268 16.85 14.57 14.08
N ALA A 269 17.22 13.49 14.79
CA ALA A 269 16.63 13.11 16.07
C ALA A 269 16.82 14.22 17.12
N ALA A 270 18.02 14.82 17.21
CA ALA A 270 18.27 15.93 18.11
C ALA A 270 17.43 17.18 17.77
N GLU A 271 17.24 17.50 16.48
CA GLU A 271 16.37 18.60 16.07
C GLU A 271 14.89 18.33 16.37
N LEU A 272 14.41 17.09 16.20
CA LEU A 272 13.05 16.69 16.57
C LEU A 272 12.81 16.79 18.08
N GLN A 273 13.80 16.42 18.90
CA GLN A 273 13.72 16.55 20.36
C GLN A 273 13.59 18.01 20.82
N LYS A 274 14.22 18.96 20.11
CA LYS A 274 14.05 20.41 20.37
C LYS A 274 12.69 20.93 19.90
N SER A 275 12.01 20.18 19.04
CA SER A 275 10.79 20.59 18.34
C SER A 275 9.53 19.89 18.87
N LEU A 276 9.59 19.20 20.02
CA LEU A 276 8.46 18.44 20.57
C LEU A 276 7.22 19.30 20.88
N ASN A 277 7.40 20.61 21.05
CA ASN A 277 6.33 21.59 21.28
C ASN A 277 5.85 22.29 20.00
N TYR A 278 6.41 21.95 18.82
CA TYR A 278 6.06 22.60 17.56
C TYR A 278 4.69 22.14 17.04
N VAL A 279 4.07 22.98 16.21
CA VAL A 279 2.81 22.63 15.54
C VAL A 279 3.11 21.63 14.41
N ILE A 280 2.33 20.55 14.36
CA ILE A 280 2.43 19.56 13.28
C ILE A 280 1.49 19.95 12.14
N HIS A 281 2.03 20.03 10.94
CA HIS A 281 1.29 20.05 9.69
C HIS A 281 1.50 18.73 8.94
N PHE A 282 0.49 18.30 8.20
CA PHE A 282 0.63 17.15 7.32
C PHE A 282 0.68 17.63 5.87
N ALA A 283 1.67 17.18 5.12
CA ALA A 283 1.81 17.47 3.70
C ALA A 283 0.64 16.89 2.90
N GLU A 284 0.39 17.39 1.69
CA GLU A 284 -0.52 16.71 0.77
C GLU A 284 0.07 15.36 0.34
N TYR A 285 -0.79 14.36 0.10
CA TYR A 285 -0.35 13.05 -0.35
C TYR A 285 -0.42 12.97 -1.87
N ASP A 286 0.73 12.77 -2.51
CA ASP A 286 0.80 12.58 -3.95
C ASP A 286 0.35 11.16 -4.32
N TRP A 287 -0.84 11.11 -4.94
CA TRP A 287 -1.46 9.90 -5.46
C TRP A 287 -1.04 9.57 -6.89
N SER A 288 -0.17 10.36 -7.51
CA SER A 288 0.45 9.99 -8.79
C SER A 288 1.17 8.65 -8.67
N LEU A 289 1.34 7.94 -9.77
CA LEU A 289 2.02 6.65 -9.75
C LEU A 289 3.50 6.82 -9.35
N ASN A 290 4.04 5.89 -8.55
CA ASN A 290 5.48 5.86 -8.18
C ASN A 290 6.37 5.37 -9.33
N ASP A 291 6.35 6.10 -10.42
CA ASP A 291 6.90 5.66 -11.70
C ASP A 291 8.11 6.48 -12.10
N SER A 292 9.18 5.80 -12.48
CA SER A 292 10.47 6.42 -12.80
C SER A 292 10.49 7.13 -14.16
N ARG A 293 9.33 7.44 -14.76
CA ARG A 293 9.29 8.21 -16.00
C ARG A 293 9.72 9.64 -15.69
N ASP A 294 10.64 10.13 -16.51
CA ASP A 294 11.09 11.51 -16.45
C ASP A 294 9.88 12.45 -16.63
N SER A 295 9.52 13.16 -15.57
CA SER A 295 8.48 14.21 -15.57
C SER A 295 8.72 15.30 -16.63
N SER A 296 9.92 15.36 -17.24
CA SER A 296 10.25 16.25 -18.35
C SER A 296 9.52 15.95 -19.67
N ASN A 297 8.87 14.78 -19.81
CA ASN A 297 8.15 14.36 -21.02
C ASN A 297 6.62 14.35 -20.88
N GLU A 298 6.05 14.95 -19.83
CA GLU A 298 4.62 15.21 -19.81
C GLU A 298 4.27 16.37 -20.75
N PRO A 299 3.30 16.22 -21.68
CA PRO A 299 2.75 17.40 -22.35
C PRO A 299 2.08 18.28 -21.30
N GLU A 300 2.56 19.52 -21.19
CA GLU A 300 2.08 20.55 -20.27
C GLU A 300 0.55 20.64 -20.34
N LEU A 301 -0.14 20.20 -19.28
CA LEU A 301 -1.59 20.33 -19.18
C LEU A 301 -1.94 21.80 -18.94
N GLU A 302 -2.81 22.35 -19.78
CA GLU A 302 -3.23 23.74 -19.68
C GLU A 302 -3.78 24.08 -18.28
N PRO A 303 -3.57 25.32 -17.77
CA PRO A 303 -3.90 25.72 -16.40
C PRO A 303 -5.39 25.64 -16.00
N THR A 304 -6.28 25.19 -16.88
CA THR A 304 -7.74 25.24 -16.67
C THR A 304 -8.31 24.00 -15.97
N GLU A 305 -7.54 22.92 -15.80
CA GLU A 305 -8.05 21.67 -15.21
C GLU A 305 -7.66 21.45 -13.73
N ARG A 306 -6.81 22.31 -13.15
CA ARG A 306 -6.63 22.34 -11.69
C ARG A 306 -7.76 23.14 -11.05
N LYS A 307 -8.89 22.48 -10.77
CA LYS A 307 -9.90 23.00 -9.84
C LYS A 307 -9.71 22.40 -8.44
N PRO A 308 -9.99 23.19 -7.40
CA PRO A 308 -9.53 23.00 -6.02
C PRO A 308 -10.04 21.73 -5.34
#